data_AF-A0A7X5DHZ6-F1
#
_entry.id   AF-A0A7X5DHZ6-F1
#
_cell.length_a   1.000
_cell.length_b   1.000
_cell.length_c   1.000
_cell.angle_alpha   90.00
_cell.angle_beta   90.00
_cell.angle_gamma   90.00
#
_symmetry.space_group_name_H-M   'P 1'
#
loop_
_entity.id
_entity.type
_entity.pdbx_description
1 polymer ?
#
loop_
_entity_poly.entity_id
_entity_poly.type
_entity_poly.pdbx_seq_one_letter_code
_entity_poly.pdbx_strand_id
1 'polypeptide(L)' 'MPLIYVSSLDDARLDAYARLTEAQLRSKLEPERALFIAESEKVIERAFEGGMEPISLLMEEKWLAAMGPLI' A
#
# COMPACT_ATOMS: atom_id res chain seq x y z
N MET A 1 -11.09 5.35 2.79
CA MET A 1 -9.79 5.94 3.22
C MET A 1 -9.76 7.43 2.86
N PRO A 2 -9.15 8.33 3.67
CA PRO A 2 -9.00 9.74 3.30
C PRO A 2 -7.96 9.93 2.20
N LEU A 3 -8.17 10.90 1.30
CA LEU A 3 -7.17 11.31 0.31
C LEU A 3 -6.14 12.23 0.95
N ILE A 4 -4.86 11.89 0.74
CA ILE A 4 -3.73 12.61 1.30
C ILE A 4 -2.74 12.89 0.16
N TYR A 5 -2.53 14.17 -0.13
CA TYR A 5 -1.51 14.59 -1.10
C TYR A 5 -0.13 14.62 -0.43
N VAL A 6 0.84 14.00 -1.08
CA VAL A 6 2.25 14.00 -0.65
C VAL A 6 3.04 14.89 -1.60
N SER A 7 3.69 15.92 -1.06
CA SER A 7 4.43 16.92 -1.84
C SER A 7 5.95 16.77 -1.75
N SER A 8 6.45 15.84 -0.93
CA SER A 8 7.88 15.58 -0.76
C SER A 8 8.13 14.08 -0.68
N LEU A 9 9.24 13.64 -1.28
CA LEU A 9 9.70 12.27 -1.13
C LEU A 9 10.15 11.96 0.29
N ASP A 10 10.52 12.97 1.09
CA ASP A 10 10.96 12.81 2.49
C ASP A 10 9.84 12.54 3.50
N ASP A 11 8.59 12.44 3.02
CA ASP A 11 7.45 12.14 3.88
C ASP A 11 7.60 10.74 4.50
N ALA A 12 7.56 10.67 5.84
CA ALA A 12 7.70 9.43 6.61
C ALA A 12 6.57 8.42 6.31
N ARG A 13 5.42 8.88 5.80
CA ARG A 13 4.32 7.99 5.37
C ARG A 13 4.71 7.14 4.15
N LEU A 14 5.76 7.53 3.42
CA LEU A 14 6.31 6.77 2.30
C LEU A 14 7.29 5.68 2.76
N ASP A 15 7.64 5.59 4.05
CA ASP A 15 8.62 4.63 4.55
C ASP A 15 8.27 3.19 4.16
N ALA A 16 7.01 2.80 4.34
CA ALA A 16 6.53 1.48 3.99
C ALA A 16 6.69 1.16 2.49
N TYR A 17 6.67 2.17 1.63
CA TYR A 17 6.75 2.01 0.18
C TYR A 17 8.18 2.12 -0.37
N ALA A 18 9.04 2.92 0.27
CA ALA A 18 10.33 3.31 -0.30
C ALA A 18 11.55 3.01 0.58
N ARG A 19 11.37 2.78 1.89
CA ARG A 19 12.47 2.71 2.86
C ARG A 19 12.53 1.42 3.68
N LEU A 20 11.41 0.71 3.80
CA LEU A 20 11.38 -0.59 4.47
C LEU A 20 11.71 -1.72 3.49
N THR A 21 12.59 -2.62 3.92
CA THR A 21 12.84 -3.88 3.23
C THR A 21 11.69 -4.85 3.45
N GLU A 22 11.52 -5.81 2.54
CA GLU A 22 10.51 -6.87 2.72
C GLU A 22 10.67 -7.63 4.04
N ALA A 23 11.90 -7.82 4.52
CA ALA A 23 12.17 -8.49 5.78
C ALA A 23 11.65 -7.68 6.99
N GLN A 24 11.68 -6.35 6.90
CA GLN A 24 11.12 -5.45 7.91
C GLN A 24 9.59 -5.43 7.83
N LEU A 25 9.01 -5.43 6.62
CA LEU A 25 7.56 -5.46 6.42
C LEU A 25 6.92 -6.76 6.94
N ARG A 26 7.54 -7.91 6.67
CA ARG A 26 7.01 -9.23 7.07
C ARG A 26 7.00 -9.50 8.58
N SER A 27 7.51 -8.58 9.41
CA SER A 27 7.55 -8.65 10.88
C SER A 27 7.70 -10.08 11.44
N LYS A 28 8.93 -10.62 11.46
CA LYS A 28 9.18 -12.01 11.90
C LYS A 28 8.70 -12.34 13.31
N LEU A 29 8.62 -11.35 14.20
CA LEU A 29 8.25 -11.53 15.60
C LEU A 29 6.73 -11.44 15.83
N GLU A 30 6.02 -10.71 14.97
CA GLU A 30 4.57 -10.48 15.05
C GLU A 30 3.95 -10.72 13.66
N PRO A 31 3.84 -12.00 13.22
CA PRO A 31 3.38 -12.34 11.88
C PRO A 31 1.98 -11.83 11.55
N GLU A 32 1.11 -11.70 12.55
CA GLU A 32 -0.24 -11.13 12.42
C GLU A 32 -0.23 -9.63 12.07
N ARG A 33 0.90 -8.96 12.26
CA ARG A 33 1.13 -7.57 11.84
C ARG A 33 2.03 -7.47 10.62
N ALA A 34 2.38 -8.60 10.01
CA ALA A 34 3.17 -8.63 8.80
C ALA A 34 2.44 -7.90 7.67
N LEU A 35 3.18 -7.04 6.97
CA LEU A 35 2.71 -6.34 5.79
C LEU A 35 3.48 -6.84 4.56
N PHE A 36 2.89 -6.61 3.40
CA PHE A 36 3.56 -6.71 2.11
C PHE A 36 3.07 -5.58 1.21
N ILE A 37 3.81 -5.30 0.14
CA ILE A 37 3.41 -4.33 -0.88
C ILE A 37 2.85 -5.11 -2.07
N ALA A 38 1.64 -4.77 -2.47
CA ALA A 38 1.09 -5.16 -3.77
C ALA A 38 1.38 -4.05 -4.79
N GLU A 39 2.14 -4.37 -5.84
CA GLU A 39 2.49 -3.41 -6.89
C GLU A 39 1.79 -3.79 -8.21
N SER A 40 1.27 -2.77 -8.91
CA SER A 40 0.38 -2.83 -10.09
C SER A 40 -1.10 -3.13 -9.79
N GLU A 41 -1.97 -2.54 -10.61
CA GLU A 41 -3.43 -2.69 -10.56
C GLU A 41 -3.85 -4.16 -10.44
N LYS A 42 -3.33 -5.02 -11.32
CA LYS A 42 -3.69 -6.44 -11.34
C LYS A 42 -3.35 -7.17 -10.05
N VAL A 43 -2.22 -6.87 -9.42
CA VAL A 43 -1.82 -7.53 -8.17
C VAL A 43 -2.63 -6.99 -7.00
N ILE A 44 -2.91 -5.68 -7.00
CA ILE A 44 -3.77 -5.04 -6.00
C ILE A 44 -5.18 -5.65 -6.03
N GLU A 45 -5.79 -5.80 -7.21
CA GLU A 45 -7.07 -6.49 -7.38
C GLU A 45 -7.05 -7.91 -6.79
N ARG A 46 -6.01 -8.71 -7.10
CA ARG A 46 -5.90 -10.07 -6.57
C ARG A 46 -5.75 -10.08 -5.04
N ALA A 47 -5.10 -9.08 -4.46
CA ALA A 47 -4.98 -8.97 -3.01
C ALA A 47 -6.35 -8.72 -2.36
N PHE A 48 -7.17 -7.82 -2.95
CA PHE A 48 -8.54 -7.60 -2.51
C PHE A 48 -9.42 -8.86 -2.66
N GLU A 49 -9.37 -9.53 -3.81
CA GLU A 49 -10.09 -10.79 -4.04
C GLU A 49 -9.67 -11.90 -3.07
N GLY A 50 -8.40 -11.87 -2.62
CA GLY A 50 -7.87 -12.76 -1.59
C GLY A 50 -8.31 -12.41 -0.16
N GLY A 51 -9.14 -11.39 0.04
CA GLY A 51 -9.63 -10.95 1.35
C GLY A 51 -8.62 -10.13 2.15
N MET A 52 -7.56 -9.61 1.52
CA MET A 52 -6.59 -8.76 2.22
C MET A 52 -7.17 -7.36 2.42
N GLU A 53 -6.95 -6.79 3.60
CA GLU A 53 -7.36 -5.43 3.92
C GLU A 53 -6.18 -4.46 3.70
N PRO A 54 -6.34 -3.44 2.84
CA PRO A 54 -5.28 -2.45 2.63
C PRO A 54 -5.16 -1.52 3.84
N ILE A 55 -3.93 -1.25 4.27
CA ILE A 55 -3.64 -0.20 5.26
C ILE A 55 -3.59 1.18 4.58
N SER A 56 -2.98 1.24 3.40
CA SER A 56 -2.90 2.43 2.56
C SER A 56 -2.61 2.07 1.11
N LEU A 57 -2.95 2.96 0.19
CA LEU A 57 -2.58 2.91 -1.22
C LEU A 57 -1.77 4.15 -1.58
N LEU A 58 -0.69 3.97 -2.34
CA LEU A 58 0.12 5.04 -2.89
C LEU A 58 -0.04 5.03 -4.42
N MET A 59 -0.49 6.15 -4.99
CA MET A 59 -0.70 6.29 -6.43
C MET A 59 -0.62 7.75 -6.86
N GLU A 60 -0.40 7.98 -8.16
CA GLU A 60 -0.64 9.28 -8.78
C GLU A 60 -2.14 9.58 -8.87
N GLU A 61 -2.53 10.85 -8.81
CA GLU A 61 -3.94 11.30 -8.83
C GLU A 61 -4.72 10.83 -10.06
N LYS A 62 -4.06 10.68 -11.22
CA LYS A 62 -4.70 10.18 -12.46
C LYS A 62 -5.34 8.79 -12.31
N TRP A 63 -4.88 7.99 -11.36
CA TRP A 63 -5.38 6.63 -11.11
C TRP A 63 -6.57 6.60 -10.16
N LEU A 64 -6.90 7.70 -9.49
CA LEU A 64 -7.95 7.75 -8.47
C LEU A 64 -9.31 7.26 -9.00
N ALA A 65 -9.68 7.67 -10.22
CA ALA A 65 -10.94 7.27 -10.83
C ALA A 65 -10.97 5.77 -11.18
N ALA A 66 -9.87 5.22 -11.67
CA ALA A 66 -9.76 3.80 -12.03
C ALA A 66 -9.78 2.90 -10.79
N MET A 67 -9.14 3.35 -9.71
CA MET A 67 -9.08 2.61 -8.45
C MET A 67 -10.33 2.78 -7.59
N GLY A 68 -11.17 3.79 -7.84
CA GLY A 68 -12.39 4.10 -7.07
C GLY A 68 -13.31 2.90 -6.77
N PRO A 69 -13.53 1.95 -7.69
CA PRO A 69 -14.32 0.75 -7.40
C PRO A 69 -13.68 -0.22 -6.38
N LEU A 70 -12.36 -0.12 -6.14
CA LEU A 70 -11.60 -0.99 -5.23
C LEU A 70 -11.41 -0.38 -3.82
N ILE A 71 -11.64 0.93 -3.63
CA ILE A 71 -11.31 1.69 -2.40
C ILE A 71 -12.53 2.36 -1.75
#